data_AF-A0A1F6ZCH5-F1
#
_entry.id   AF-A0A1F6ZCH5-F1
#
_cell.length_a   1.000
_cell.length_b   1.000
_cell.length_c   1.000
_cell.angle_alpha   90.00
_cell.angle_beta   90.00
_cell.angle_gamma   90.00
#
_symmetry.space_group_name_H-M   'P 1'
#
loop_
_entity.id
_entity.type
_entity.pdbx_description
1 polymer ?
#
loop_
_entity_poly.entity_id
_entity_poly.type
_entity_poly.pdbx_seq_one_letter_code
_entity_poly.pdbx_strand_id
1 'polypeptide(L)'
;MPIIIRAKKSDSVHDVIKRFKKAVTQTDIVQIAKDGAYYIKPSKKRAIKRIEMKRLRRRARSLKRMKNVSPVVLQRIKERLS
;
A
#
# COMPACT_ATOMS: atom_id res chain seq x y z
N MET A 1 7.31 -9.12 -13.19
CA MET A 1 8.37 -9.38 -12.19
C MET A 1 7.87 -10.45 -11.24
N PRO A 2 8.55 -11.60 -11.10
CA PRO A 2 8.08 -12.66 -10.22
C PRO A 2 8.33 -12.32 -8.75
N ILE A 3 7.32 -12.52 -7.88
CA ILE A 3 7.47 -12.43 -6.42
C ILE A 3 7.81 -13.83 -5.93
N ILE A 4 9.08 -14.06 -5.57
CA ILE A 4 9.56 -15.34 -5.07
C ILE A 4 9.95 -15.17 -3.61
N ILE A 5 9.32 -15.94 -2.72
CA ILE A 5 9.68 -15.99 -1.30
C ILE A 5 10.16 -17.40 -0.98
N ARG A 6 11.44 -17.50 -0.63
CA ARG A 6 12.05 -18.76 -0.19
C ARG A 6 11.73 -18.98 1.29
N ALA A 7 11.35 -20.20 1.64
CA ALA A 7 11.16 -20.61 3.03
C ALA A 7 12.52 -20.88 3.68
N LYS A 8 12.68 -20.53 4.96
CA LYS A 8 13.80 -20.99 5.80
C LYS A 8 13.39 -22.25 6.54
N LYS A 9 14.36 -23.07 6.96
CA LYS A 9 14.11 -24.33 7.68
C LYS A 9 13.28 -24.17 8.96
N SER A 10 13.35 -23.00 9.60
CA SER A 10 12.62 -22.68 10.84
C SER A 10 11.27 -22.00 10.60
N ASP A 11 10.91 -21.65 9.36
CA ASP A 11 9.68 -20.92 9.09
C ASP A 11 8.47 -21.86 9.08
N SER A 12 7.40 -21.45 9.76
CA SER A 12 6.08 -22.04 9.54
C SER A 12 5.57 -21.69 8.14
N VAL A 13 4.81 -22.61 7.53
CA VAL A 13 4.10 -22.37 6.26
C VAL A 13 3.26 -21.09 6.33
N HIS A 14 2.62 -20.83 7.47
CA HIS A 14 1.79 -19.65 7.65
C HIS A 14 2.60 -18.34 7.54
N ASP A 15 3.81 -18.32 8.10
CA ASP A 15 4.68 -17.14 8.06
C ASP A 15 5.19 -16.87 6.64
N VAL A 16 5.52 -17.91 5.89
CA VAL A 16 5.88 -17.81 4.47
C VAL A 16 4.74 -17.18 3.67
N ILE A 17 3.51 -17.69 3.85
CA ILE A 17 2.31 -17.16 3.18
C ILE A 17 2.06 -15.70 3.57
N LYS A 18 2.22 -15.35 4.85
CA LYS A 18 2.04 -13.98 5.34
C LYS A 18 3.05 -13.01 4.71
N ARG A 19 4.32 -13.42 4.61
CA ARG A 19 5.35 -12.63 3.89
C ARG A 19 5.00 -12.49 2.41
N PHE A 20 4.48 -13.54 1.78
CA PHE A 20 4.08 -13.50 0.38
C PHE A 20 2.94 -12.51 0.14
N LYS A 21 1.87 -12.60 0.94
CA LYS A 21 0.76 -11.64 0.90
C LYS A 21 1.24 -10.20 1.14
N LYS A 22 2.21 -9.99 2.03
CA LYS A 22 2.80 -8.67 2.27
C LYS A 22 3.57 -8.16 1.05
N ALA A 23 4.36 -9.00 0.39
CA ALA A 23 5.09 -8.61 -0.83
C ALA A 23 4.12 -8.30 -1.98
N VAL A 24 3.07 -9.12 -2.18
CA VAL A 24 2.02 -8.89 -3.19
C VAL A 24 1.35 -7.54 -2.99
N THR A 25 0.98 -7.20 -1.74
CA THR A 25 0.34 -5.91 -1.43
C THR A 25 1.29 -4.72 -1.56
N GLN A 26 2.59 -4.89 -1.31
CA GLN A 26 3.59 -3.83 -1.53
C GLN A 26 3.75 -3.48 -3.01
N THR A 27 3.70 -4.48 -3.90
CA THR A 27 3.82 -4.27 -5.35
C THR A 27 2.54 -3.77 -6.01
N ASP A 28 1.42 -3.79 -5.30
CA ASP A 28 0.09 -3.41 -5.77
C ASP A 28 -0.35 -4.10 -7.09
N ILE A 29 0.22 -5.29 -7.36
CA ILE A 29 0.09 -6.00 -8.64
C ILE A 29 -1.38 -6.34 -8.98
N VAL A 30 -2.19 -6.58 -7.95
CA VAL A 30 -3.63 -6.86 -8.10
C VAL A 30 -4.37 -5.62 -8.58
N GLN A 31 -4.05 -4.44 -8.05
CA GLN A 31 -4.69 -3.20 -8.46
C GLN A 31 -4.25 -2.80 -9.86
N ILE A 32 -2.96 -2.96 -10.18
CA ILE A 32 -2.42 -2.72 -11.53
C ILE A 32 -3.11 -3.61 -12.57
N ALA A 33 -3.29 -4.91 -12.26
CA ALA A 33 -3.98 -5.83 -13.17
C ALA A 33 -5.44 -5.43 -13.40
N LYS A 34 -6.16 -5.00 -12.34
CA LYS A 34 -7.54 -4.50 -12.45
C LYS A 34 -7.64 -3.21 -13.25
N ASP A 35 -6.75 -2.26 -12.99
CA ASP A 35 -6.72 -0.96 -13.67
C ASP A 35 -6.31 -1.09 -15.15
N GLY A 36 -5.56 -2.15 -15.49
CA GLY A 36 -5.16 -2.49 -16.85
C GLY A 36 -6.22 -3.28 -17.65
N ALA A 37 -7.24 -3.83 -16.99
CA ALA A 37 -8.27 -4.64 -17.65
C ALA A 37 -9.15 -3.83 -18.62
N TYR A 38 -9.30 -2.52 -18.36
CA TYR A 38 -10.11 -1.62 -19.19
C TYR A 38 -9.43 -0.27 -19.36
N TYR A 39 -9.69 0.39 -20.50
CA TYR A 39 -9.21 1.75 -20.71
C TYR A 39 -9.88 2.74 -19.76
N ILE A 40 -9.06 3.48 -19.00
CA ILE A 40 -9.50 4.57 -18.14
C ILE A 40 -8.94 5.89 -18.69
N LYS A 41 -9.84 6.84 -18.98
CA LYS A 41 -9.47 8.18 -19.45
C LYS A 41 -8.47 8.86 -18.50
N PRO A 42 -7.47 9.60 -19.00
CA PRO A 42 -6.48 10.29 -18.16
C PRO A 42 -7.09 11.26 -17.13
N SER A 43 -8.22 11.89 -17.44
CA SER A 43 -8.96 12.75 -16.50
C SER A 43 -9.47 11.98 -15.29
N LYS A 44 -10.01 10.77 -15.49
CA LYS A 44 -10.46 9.89 -14.41
C LYS A 44 -9.28 9.41 -13.56
N LYS A 45 -8.14 9.02 -14.18
CA LYS A 45 -6.91 8.66 -13.45
C LYS A 45 -6.44 9.80 -12.53
N ARG A 46 -6.40 11.03 -13.04
CA ARG A 46 -6.05 12.24 -12.25
C ARG A 46 -7.04 12.50 -11.11
N ALA A 47 -8.34 12.31 -11.35
CA ALA A 47 -9.36 12.49 -10.32
C ALA A 47 -9.22 11.47 -9.18
N ILE A 48 -8.98 10.19 -9.49
CA ILE A 48 -8.76 9.13 -8.50
C ILE A 48 -7.54 9.45 -7.64
N LYS A 49 -6.39 9.80 -8.27
CA LYS A 49 -5.18 10.20 -7.55
C LYS A 49 -5.43 11.39 -6.61
N ARG A 50 -6.19 12.40 -7.05
CA ARG A 50 -6.55 13.55 -6.22
C ARG A 50 -7.37 13.15 -5.00
N ILE A 51 -8.34 12.26 -5.16
CA ILE A 51 -9.18 11.76 -4.07
C ILE A 51 -8.34 10.96 -3.06
N GLU A 52 -7.45 10.10 -3.56
CA GLU A 52 -6.54 9.31 -2.72
C GLU A 52 -5.63 10.22 -1.88
N MET A 53 -5.00 11.22 -2.50
CA MET A 53 -4.16 12.20 -1.78
C MET A 53 -4.97 12.98 -0.75
N LYS A 54 -6.21 13.37 -1.06
CA LYS A 54 -7.10 14.05 -0.10
C LYS A 54 -7.41 13.14 1.11
N ARG A 55 -7.66 11.85 0.88
CA ARG A 55 -7.89 10.85 1.95
C ARG A 55 -6.64 10.67 2.81
N LEU A 56 -5.46 10.54 2.19
CA LEU A 56 -4.18 10.42 2.89
C LEU A 56 -3.89 11.65 3.76
N ARG A 57 -4.08 12.87 3.23
CA ARG A 57 -3.91 14.13 3.99
C ARG A 57 -4.87 14.22 5.18
N ARG A 58 -6.13 13.78 5.02
CA ARG A 58 -7.09 13.71 6.14
C ARG A 58 -6.62 12.72 7.21
N ARG A 59 -6.19 11.53 6.80
CA ARG A 59 -5.67 10.49 7.72
C ARG A 59 -4.43 10.95 8.47
N ALA A 60 -3.47 11.58 7.79
CA ALA A 60 -2.26 12.14 8.40
C ALA A 60 -2.59 13.15 9.51
N ARG A 61 -3.53 14.06 9.24
CA ARG A 61 -3.99 15.06 10.23
C ARG A 61 -4.69 14.41 11.42
N SER A 62 -5.55 13.43 11.18
CA SER A 62 -6.24 12.69 12.25
C SER A 62 -5.25 11.95 13.15
N LEU A 63 -4.27 11.25 12.56
CA LEU A 63 -3.28 10.49 13.32
C LEU A 63 -2.34 11.40 14.14
N LYS A 64 -1.98 12.59 13.64
CA LYS A 64 -1.20 13.55 14.42
C LYS A 64 -1.91 14.05 15.70
N ARG A 65 -3.24 14.01 15.74
CA ARG A 65 -4.03 14.43 16.91
C ARG A 65 -4.19 13.34 17.96
N MET A 66 -3.85 12.09 17.62
CA MET A 66 -3.94 10.95 18.54
C MET A 66 -2.65 10.85 19.37
N LYS A 67 -2.78 10.64 20.68
CA LYS A 67 -1.65 10.60 21.62
C LYS A 67 -0.78 9.35 21.49
N ASN A 68 -1.33 8.23 20.98
CA ASN A 68 -0.68 6.91 20.97
C ASN A 68 -0.42 6.38 19.56
N VAL A 69 0.08 7.23 18.65
CA VAL A 69 0.39 6.78 17.28
C VAL A 69 1.88 6.49 17.13
N SER A 70 2.20 5.32 16.57
CA SER A 70 3.57 4.96 16.25
C SER A 70 4.22 5.97 15.28
N PRO A 71 5.43 6.49 15.59
CA PRO A 71 6.12 7.45 14.73
C PRO A 71 6.41 6.88 13.33
N VAL A 72 6.61 5.56 13.23
CA VAL A 72 6.84 4.85 11.96
C VAL A 72 5.63 4.97 11.03
N VAL A 73 4.41 4.96 11.57
CA VAL A 73 3.19 5.09 10.77
C VAL A 73 3.06 6.50 10.21
N LEU A 74 3.40 7.52 11.00
CA LEU A 74 3.41 8.92 10.56
C LEU A 74 4.46 9.16 9.48
N GLN A 75 5.65 8.59 9.64
CA GLN A 75 6.73 8.67 8.66
C GLN A 75 6.32 8.06 7.31
N ARG A 76 5.78 6.84 7.30
CA ARG A 76 5.30 6.19 6.07
C ARG A 76 4.20 6.97 5.35
N ILE A 77 3.29 7.59 6.11
CA ILE A 77 2.24 8.43 5.52
C ILE A 77 2.84 9.71 4.94
N LYS A 78 3.87 10.28 5.58
CA LYS A 78 4.59 11.45 5.08
C LYS A 78 5.35 11.13 3.79
N GLU A 79 6.02 9.98 3.73
CA GLU A 79 6.71 9.47 2.53
C GLU A 79 5.74 9.30 1.35
N ARG A 80 4.52 8.79 1.59
CA ARG A 80 3.47 8.69 0.55
C ARG A 80 2.87 10.03 0.11
N LEU A 81 3.04 11.08 0.90
CA LEU A 81 2.50 12.41 0.61
C LEU A 81 3.50 13.34 -0.08
N SER A 82 4.79 13.01 0.01
CA SER A 82 5.89 13.67 -0.71
C SER A 82 5.89 13.30 -2.19
#